data_AF-A0A7L9IY17-F1
#
_entry.id   AF-A0A7L9IY17-F1
#
_cell.length_a   1.000
_cell.length_b   1.000
_cell.length_c   1.000
_cell.angle_alpha   90.00
_cell.angle_beta   90.00
_cell.angle_gamma   90.00
#
_symmetry.space_group_name_H-M   'P 1'
#
loop_
_entity.id
_entity.type
_entity.pdbx_description
1 polymer ?
#
loop_
_entity_poly.entity_id
_entity_poly.type
_entity_poly.pdbx_seq_one_letter_code
_entity_poly.pdbx_strand_id
1 'polypeptide(L)'
;MLVAPLLLPPLVAALLLVVSGVAKVRHPEETRSAFGELRLPRAVTRSPAPVLLPWAEIVLAVAIVVTPPPFALAASVVVLALFVAYLVVIVRALGFGYPVTCSCFGRLGLGEVTRRTALRNVLLVVVAALGVWSATADNSVAARLLDASAQTWVWLGLVVLTVAVVVVTFGGAKGGPLTREPVTAGGTDSGEEADYERQPIPFAVLETEDGQTVTMHELTSSGAVLLLFLSPSCGSCLPVIERLPEWDAGLGPVSLRAVVWSPLDEAVAAQPHLAGRVLRDPDAITARIFRVGTPGAVLLGADGALAGGPVQGAEVLDFYEDVRAELVEAGVVDDGPVAPDGSATTDESVSDGR
;
A
#
# COMPACT_ATOMS: atom_id res chain seq x y z
N MET A 1 -33.17 26.55 13.97
CA MET A 1 -33.25 25.08 14.16
C MET A 1 -32.21 24.27 13.38
N LEU A 2 -31.58 24.78 12.30
CA LEU A 2 -30.58 24.04 11.50
C LEU A 2 -29.11 24.26 11.91
N VAL A 3 -28.83 25.02 12.98
CA VAL A 3 -27.46 25.43 13.34
C VAL A 3 -26.58 24.24 13.75
N ALA A 4 -27.14 23.27 14.47
CA ALA A 4 -26.43 22.09 14.97
C ALA A 4 -26.06 21.09 13.85
N PRO A 5 -26.99 20.67 12.96
CA PRO A 5 -26.64 19.78 11.84
C PRO A 5 -25.56 20.33 10.91
N LEU A 6 -25.53 21.66 10.71
CA LEU A 6 -24.63 22.29 9.76
C LEU A 6 -23.19 22.43 10.29
N LEU A 7 -22.93 22.14 11.56
CA LEU A 7 -21.57 22.05 12.11
C LEU A 7 -20.85 20.76 11.71
N LEU A 8 -21.60 19.69 11.48
CA LEU A 8 -21.03 18.37 11.23
C LEU A 8 -20.25 18.28 9.89
N PRO A 9 -20.74 18.79 8.74
CA PRO A 9 -20.03 18.66 7.48
C PRO A 9 -18.60 19.24 7.47
N PRO A 10 -18.34 20.50 7.91
CA PRO A 10 -16.98 21.02 7.94
C PRO A 10 -16.08 20.30 8.96
N LEU A 11 -16.63 19.83 10.10
CA LEU A 11 -15.87 19.04 11.08
C LEU A 11 -15.45 17.68 10.51
N VAL A 12 -16.35 16.99 9.81
CA VAL A 12 -16.04 15.72 9.14
C VAL A 12 -15.00 15.93 8.04
N ALA A 13 -15.16 16.96 7.20
CA ALA A 13 -14.19 17.29 6.17
C ALA A 13 -12.80 17.63 6.77
N ALA A 14 -12.75 18.43 7.83
CA ALA A 14 -11.51 18.79 8.53
C ALA A 14 -10.83 17.54 9.11
N LEU A 15 -11.58 16.68 9.81
CA LEU A 15 -11.04 15.44 10.38
C LEU A 15 -10.46 14.54 9.28
N LEU A 16 -11.18 14.36 8.18
CA LEU A 16 -10.71 13.54 7.05
C LEU A 16 -9.44 14.11 6.41
N LEU A 17 -9.38 15.43 6.21
CA LEU A 17 -8.20 16.10 5.66
C LEU A 17 -7.00 16.02 6.59
N VAL A 18 -7.19 16.16 7.91
CA VAL A 18 -6.10 15.99 8.89
C VAL A 18 -5.58 14.55 8.88
N VAL A 19 -6.48 13.56 8.98
CA VAL A 19 -6.09 12.14 8.96
C VAL A 19 -5.35 11.80 7.66
N SER A 20 -5.89 12.26 6.53
CA SER A 20 -5.31 12.08 5.20
C SER A 20 -3.94 12.75 5.07
N GLY A 21 -3.83 14.02 5.45
CA GLY A 21 -2.60 14.80 5.34
C GLY A 21 -1.50 14.27 6.25
N VAL A 22 -1.81 13.94 7.51
CA VAL A 22 -0.84 13.34 8.44
C VAL A 22 -0.34 11.99 7.93
N ALA A 23 -1.22 11.15 7.39
CA ALA A 23 -0.80 9.89 6.80
C ALA A 23 0.17 10.09 5.62
N LYS A 24 -0.11 11.07 4.75
CA LYS A 24 0.77 11.39 3.61
C LYS A 24 2.10 12.03 4.01
N VAL A 25 2.13 12.86 5.07
CA VAL A 25 3.37 13.43 5.61
C VAL A 25 4.28 12.33 6.18
N ARG A 26 3.72 11.29 6.79
CA ARG A 26 4.49 10.16 7.32
C ARG A 26 5.07 9.25 6.23
N HIS A 27 4.40 9.17 5.08
CA HIS A 27 4.79 8.30 3.96
C HIS A 27 4.79 9.08 2.63
N PRO A 28 5.74 10.01 2.42
CA PRO A 28 5.77 10.87 1.23
C PRO A 28 5.98 10.09 -0.07
N GLU A 29 6.75 8.99 -0.01
CA GLU A 29 7.03 8.14 -1.17
C GLU A 29 5.75 7.46 -1.71
N GLU A 30 4.83 7.05 -0.84
CA GLU A 30 3.53 6.48 -1.24
C GLU A 30 2.68 7.50 -2.00
N THR A 31 2.71 8.77 -1.58
CA THR A 31 1.95 9.85 -2.24
C THR A 31 2.50 10.12 -3.65
N ARG A 32 3.82 10.16 -3.80
CA ARG A 32 4.46 10.37 -5.12
C ARG A 32 4.19 9.23 -6.08
N SER A 33 4.18 8.01 -5.55
CA SER A 33 3.94 6.78 -6.30
C SER A 33 2.51 6.67 -6.80
N ALA A 34 1.54 7.02 -5.94
CA ALA A 34 0.13 7.08 -6.31
C ALA A 34 -0.12 7.99 -7.52
N PHE A 35 0.61 9.11 -7.63
CA PHE A 35 0.50 10.02 -8.78
C PHE A 35 0.96 9.36 -10.10
N GLY A 36 1.97 8.50 -10.05
CA GLY A 36 2.44 7.69 -11.17
C GLY A 36 1.46 6.58 -11.54
N GLU A 37 1.03 5.79 -10.56
CA GLU A 37 0.09 4.67 -10.74
C GLU A 37 -1.27 5.10 -11.28
N LEU A 38 -1.76 6.26 -10.85
CA LEU A 38 -3.03 6.85 -11.30
C LEU A 38 -2.93 7.50 -12.70
N ARG A 39 -1.77 7.37 -13.36
CA ARG A 39 -1.46 7.92 -14.68
C ARG A 39 -1.85 9.40 -14.79
N LEU A 40 -1.54 10.19 -13.76
CA LEU A 40 -1.76 11.63 -13.82
C LEU A 40 -0.86 12.25 -14.91
N PRO A 41 -1.27 13.34 -15.55
CA PRO A 41 -0.47 13.98 -16.59
C PRO A 41 0.95 14.27 -16.09
N ARG A 42 1.97 14.06 -16.94
CA ARG A 42 3.39 14.26 -16.57
C ARG A 42 3.68 15.65 -16.01
N ALA A 43 2.90 16.66 -16.40
CA ALA A 43 2.98 18.01 -15.86
C ALA A 43 2.64 18.06 -14.36
N VAL A 44 1.67 17.27 -13.90
CA VAL A 44 1.24 17.21 -12.50
C VAL A 44 2.19 16.33 -11.68
N THR A 45 2.62 15.19 -12.23
CA THR A 45 3.53 14.26 -11.52
C THR A 45 4.94 14.84 -11.31
N ARG A 46 5.39 15.75 -12.19
CA ARG A 46 6.65 16.49 -12.05
C ARG A 46 6.52 17.84 -11.34
N SER A 47 5.29 18.27 -11.01
CA SER A 47 5.05 19.50 -10.27
C SER A 47 5.35 19.32 -8.77
N PRO A 48 5.40 20.39 -7.97
CA PRO A 48 5.49 20.27 -6.51
C PRO A 48 4.20 19.75 -5.86
N ALA A 49 3.14 19.43 -6.62
CA ALA A 49 1.86 18.98 -6.09
C ALA A 49 1.95 17.75 -5.15
N PRO A 50 2.73 16.68 -5.44
CA PRO A 50 2.84 15.54 -4.52
C PRO A 50 3.42 15.90 -3.15
N VAL A 51 4.28 16.92 -3.10
CA VAL A 51 4.94 17.39 -1.87
C VAL A 51 4.08 18.42 -1.14
N LEU A 52 3.39 19.30 -1.88
CA LEU A 52 2.58 20.37 -1.29
C LEU A 52 1.19 19.90 -0.85
N LEU A 53 0.63 18.87 -1.50
CA LEU A 53 -0.72 18.39 -1.22
C LEU A 53 -0.95 17.98 0.25
N PRO A 54 -0.07 17.21 0.92
CA PRO A 54 -0.27 16.83 2.31
C PRO A 54 -0.37 18.04 3.25
N TRP A 55 0.48 19.04 3.03
CA TRP A 55 0.47 20.29 3.80
C TRP A 55 -0.76 21.13 3.48
N ALA A 56 -1.17 21.18 2.21
CA ALA A 56 -2.38 21.87 1.78
C ALA A 56 -3.63 21.24 2.44
N GLU A 57 -3.71 19.91 2.55
CA GLU A 57 -4.81 19.24 3.25
C GLU A 57 -4.90 19.67 4.72
N ILE A 58 -3.78 19.68 5.44
CA ILE A 58 -3.74 20.09 6.86
C ILE A 58 -4.10 21.58 7.02
N VAL A 59 -3.52 22.45 6.19
CA VAL A 59 -3.79 23.89 6.22
C VAL A 59 -5.26 24.17 5.92
N LEU A 60 -5.84 23.52 4.90
CA LEU A 60 -7.26 23.65 4.57
C LEU A 60 -8.15 23.16 5.69
N ALA A 61 -7.81 22.05 6.35
CA ALA A 61 -8.55 21.54 7.49
C ALA A 61 -8.62 22.54 8.66
N VAL A 62 -7.51 23.20 8.97
CA VAL A 62 -7.47 24.25 9.99
C VAL A 62 -8.26 25.48 9.52
N ALA A 63 -8.08 25.87 8.25
CA ALA A 63 -8.71 27.06 7.69
C ALA A 63 -10.25 26.99 7.74
N ILE A 64 -10.85 25.86 7.34
CA ILE A 64 -12.32 25.71 7.34
C ILE A 64 -12.93 25.70 8.76
N VAL A 65 -12.13 25.43 9.80
CA VAL A 65 -12.60 25.41 11.18
C VAL A 65 -12.45 26.78 11.85
N VAL A 66 -11.29 27.42 11.68
CA VAL A 66 -10.89 28.58 12.49
C VAL A 66 -11.24 29.90 11.83
N THR A 67 -11.18 29.99 10.50
CA THR A 67 -11.33 31.28 9.80
C THR A 67 -12.80 31.72 9.75
N PRO A 68 -13.10 33.03 9.87
CA PRO A 68 -14.44 33.57 9.65
C PRO A 68 -14.72 33.80 8.14
N PRO A 69 -15.97 34.04 7.75
CA PRO A 69 -16.31 34.53 6.41
C PRO A 69 -15.61 35.87 6.10
N PRO A 70 -15.22 36.13 4.84
CA PRO A 70 -15.42 35.30 3.65
C PRO A 70 -14.35 34.22 3.45
N PHE A 71 -13.29 34.21 4.28
CA PHE A 71 -12.17 33.27 4.13
C PHE A 71 -12.59 31.80 4.33
N ALA A 72 -13.51 31.55 5.27
CA ALA A 72 -14.12 30.23 5.48
C ALA A 72 -14.81 29.69 4.21
N LEU A 73 -15.50 30.58 3.48
CA LEU A 73 -16.17 30.22 2.24
C LEU A 73 -15.17 29.87 1.15
N ALA A 74 -14.13 30.70 0.98
CA ALA A 74 -13.05 30.44 0.04
C ALA A 74 -12.34 29.10 0.33
N ALA A 75 -11.98 28.85 1.60
CA ALA A 75 -11.36 27.59 2.02
C ALA A 75 -12.29 26.39 1.76
N SER A 76 -13.59 26.51 2.07
CA SER A 76 -14.56 25.44 1.83
C SER A 76 -14.75 25.12 0.35
N VAL A 77 -14.72 26.14 -0.53
CA VAL A 77 -14.77 25.96 -1.99
C VAL A 77 -13.51 25.22 -2.48
N VAL A 78 -12.34 25.56 -1.95
CA VAL A 78 -11.09 24.84 -2.29
C VAL A 78 -11.16 23.38 -1.83
N VAL A 79 -11.69 23.11 -0.63
CA VAL A 79 -11.91 21.73 -0.14
C VAL A 79 -12.88 20.96 -1.04
N LEU A 80 -13.97 21.59 -1.48
CA LEU A 80 -14.90 20.99 -2.43
C LEU A 80 -14.21 20.65 -3.76
N ALA A 81 -13.45 21.59 -4.31
CA ALA A 81 -12.69 21.37 -5.54
C ALA A 81 -11.69 20.22 -5.39
N LEU A 82 -11.04 20.10 -4.23
CA LEU A 82 -10.12 19.00 -3.91
C LEU A 82 -10.82 17.64 -3.88
N PHE A 83 -11.97 17.52 -3.21
CA PHE A 83 -12.73 16.27 -3.18
C PHE A 83 -13.33 15.91 -4.54
N VAL A 84 -13.72 16.89 -5.35
CA VAL A 84 -14.11 16.66 -6.75
C VAL A 84 -12.92 16.12 -7.55
N ALA A 85 -11.73 16.69 -7.39
CA ALA A 85 -10.52 16.17 -8.04
C ALA A 85 -10.23 14.72 -7.62
N TYR A 86 -10.34 14.39 -6.33
CA TYR A 86 -10.19 13.02 -5.84
C TYR A 86 -11.23 12.07 -6.44
N LEU A 87 -12.50 12.50 -6.53
CA LEU A 87 -13.54 11.71 -7.19
C LEU A 87 -13.23 11.45 -8.67
N VAL A 88 -12.80 12.48 -9.41
CA VAL A 88 -12.42 12.35 -10.83
C VAL A 88 -11.29 11.32 -11.00
N VAL A 89 -10.27 11.39 -10.14
CA VAL A 89 -9.15 10.44 -10.16
C VAL A 89 -9.61 9.01 -9.86
N ILE A 90 -10.48 8.82 -8.87
CA ILE A 90 -11.05 7.49 -8.54
C ILE A 90 -11.92 6.94 -9.68
N VAL A 91 -12.78 7.77 -10.27
CA VAL A 91 -13.64 7.34 -11.40
C VAL A 91 -12.80 6.99 -12.62
N ARG A 92 -11.73 7.74 -12.90
CA ARG A 92 -10.76 7.40 -13.96
C ARG A 92 -10.06 6.07 -13.67
N ALA A 93 -9.62 5.84 -12.42
CA ALA A 93 -8.95 4.60 -12.04
C ALA A 93 -9.86 3.36 -12.18
N LEU A 94 -11.18 3.50 -12.00
CA LEU A 94 -12.15 2.41 -12.28
C LEU A 94 -12.22 2.01 -13.76
N GLY A 95 -11.73 2.85 -14.67
CA GLY A 95 -11.65 2.55 -16.09
C GLY A 95 -10.38 1.82 -16.50
N PHE A 96 -9.45 1.55 -15.58
CA PHE A 96 -8.22 0.84 -15.89
C PHE A 96 -8.49 -0.68 -15.91
N GLY A 97 -7.80 -1.39 -16.81
CA GLY A 97 -7.93 -2.85 -16.95
C GLY A 97 -7.30 -3.65 -15.81
N TYR A 98 -6.68 -2.99 -14.83
CA TYR A 98 -5.94 -3.59 -13.73
C TYR A 98 -6.28 -2.89 -12.40
N PRO A 99 -6.20 -3.58 -11.26
CA PRO A 99 -6.51 -2.99 -9.96
C PRO A 99 -5.46 -1.93 -9.58
N VAL A 100 -5.93 -0.74 -9.21
CA VAL A 100 -5.07 0.32 -8.67
C VAL A 100 -5.31 0.42 -7.17
N THR A 101 -4.26 0.45 -6.37
CA THR A 101 -4.32 0.75 -4.94
C THR A 101 -4.15 2.25 -4.72
N CYS A 102 -5.23 2.98 -4.44
CA CYS A 102 -5.15 4.42 -4.12
C CYS A 102 -4.87 4.58 -2.62
N SER A 103 -3.63 4.89 -2.24
CA SER A 103 -3.26 5.29 -0.87
C SER A 103 -3.74 6.71 -0.51
N CYS A 104 -4.82 7.18 -1.13
CA CYS A 104 -5.33 8.54 -1.06
C CYS A 104 -5.82 8.95 0.34
N PHE A 105 -5.99 7.96 1.24
CA PHE A 105 -6.28 8.11 2.67
C PHE A 105 -5.25 7.37 3.57
N GLY A 106 -4.03 7.10 3.07
CA GLY A 106 -3.01 6.31 3.75
C GLY A 106 -3.39 4.83 3.94
N ARG A 107 -2.77 4.16 4.93
CA ARG A 107 -3.02 2.75 5.32
C ARG A 107 -4.47 2.40 5.71
N LEU A 108 -5.36 3.40 5.79
CA LEU A 108 -6.80 3.25 6.03
C LEU A 108 -7.62 3.07 4.74
N GLY A 109 -6.96 3.13 3.57
CA GLY A 109 -7.55 2.81 2.26
C GLY A 109 -7.75 1.31 2.10
N LEU A 110 -8.98 0.89 1.83
CA LEU A 110 -9.43 -0.51 1.71
C LEU A 110 -8.90 -1.21 0.42
N GLY A 111 -7.58 -1.21 0.19
CA GLY A 111 -6.97 -1.88 -0.96
C GLY A 111 -7.42 -1.31 -2.31
N GLU A 112 -7.72 -2.21 -3.26
CA GLU A 112 -8.07 -1.89 -4.65
C GLU A 112 -9.22 -0.87 -4.77
N VAL A 113 -9.13 0.02 -5.77
CA VAL A 113 -10.20 0.97 -6.10
C VAL A 113 -11.43 0.22 -6.63
N THR A 114 -12.55 0.29 -5.92
CA THR A 114 -13.82 -0.37 -6.29
C THR A 114 -14.96 0.63 -6.48
N ARG A 115 -16.12 0.16 -6.99
CA ARG A 115 -17.35 0.97 -7.08
C ARG A 115 -17.79 1.53 -5.71
N ARG A 116 -17.50 0.82 -4.62
CA ARG A 116 -17.75 1.31 -3.25
C ARG A 116 -16.83 2.50 -2.91
N THR A 117 -15.59 2.48 -3.38
CA THR A 117 -14.64 3.61 -3.24
C THR A 117 -15.14 4.86 -3.96
N ALA A 118 -15.70 4.71 -5.17
CA ALA A 118 -16.33 5.83 -5.88
C ALA A 118 -17.55 6.38 -5.15
N LEU A 119 -18.46 5.51 -4.67
CA LEU A 119 -19.62 5.95 -3.88
C LEU A 119 -19.20 6.71 -2.62
N ARG A 120 -18.19 6.22 -1.89
CA ARG A 120 -17.61 6.93 -0.75
C ARG A 120 -17.15 8.34 -1.14
N ASN A 121 -16.42 8.49 -2.24
CA ASN A 121 -15.93 9.80 -2.69
C ASN A 121 -17.07 10.74 -3.14
N VAL A 122 -18.13 10.21 -3.76
CA VAL A 122 -19.34 11.00 -4.04
C VAL A 122 -19.95 11.55 -2.75
N LEU A 123 -20.06 10.72 -1.70
CA LEU A 123 -20.56 11.17 -0.40
C LEU A 123 -19.65 12.25 0.22
N LEU A 124 -18.32 12.16 0.05
CA LEU A 124 -17.40 13.21 0.50
C LEU A 124 -17.60 14.53 -0.24
N VAL A 125 -17.87 14.50 -1.54
CA VAL A 125 -18.23 15.70 -2.31
C VAL A 125 -19.52 16.33 -1.78
N VAL A 126 -20.53 15.51 -1.45
CA VAL A 126 -21.77 16.00 -0.81
C VAL A 126 -21.47 16.65 0.55
N VAL A 127 -20.64 16.02 1.38
CA VAL A 127 -20.21 16.58 2.67
C VAL A 127 -19.50 17.93 2.48
N ALA A 128 -18.59 18.04 1.50
CA ALA A 128 -17.93 19.32 1.23
C ALA A 128 -18.89 20.39 0.69
N ALA A 129 -19.88 20.03 -0.14
CA ALA A 129 -20.91 20.97 -0.60
C ALA A 129 -21.77 21.49 0.58
N LEU A 130 -22.12 20.62 1.53
CA LEU A 130 -22.77 21.03 2.77
C LEU A 130 -21.84 21.87 3.67
N GLY A 131 -20.52 21.63 3.60
CA GLY A 131 -19.50 22.47 4.24
C GLY A 131 -19.46 23.89 3.67
N VAL A 132 -19.52 24.04 2.35
CA VAL A 132 -19.66 25.35 1.67
C VAL A 132 -20.92 26.07 2.14
N TRP A 133 -22.05 25.36 2.24
CA TRP A 133 -23.28 25.93 2.79
C TRP A 133 -23.12 26.34 4.27
N SER A 134 -22.40 25.55 5.08
CA SER A 134 -22.09 25.93 6.46
C SER A 134 -21.26 27.21 6.57
N ALA A 135 -20.34 27.41 5.62
CA ALA A 135 -19.43 28.54 5.59
C ALA A 135 -20.10 29.88 5.21
N THR A 136 -21.38 29.88 4.82
CA THR A 136 -22.15 31.11 4.62
C THR A 136 -22.71 31.70 5.92
N ALA A 137 -22.54 31.02 7.06
CA ALA A 137 -22.90 31.55 8.37
C ALA A 137 -21.90 32.62 8.84
N ASP A 138 -22.35 33.61 9.62
CA ASP A 138 -21.54 34.80 9.96
C ASP A 138 -20.31 34.53 10.84
N ASN A 139 -20.24 33.38 11.50
CA ASN A 139 -19.18 33.01 12.43
C ASN A 139 -18.40 31.78 11.97
N SER A 140 -17.13 31.67 12.37
CA SER A 140 -16.32 30.48 12.14
C SER A 140 -16.92 29.25 12.81
N VAL A 141 -16.57 28.05 12.31
CA VAL A 141 -17.02 26.78 12.91
C VAL A 141 -16.55 26.69 14.37
N ALA A 142 -15.31 27.12 14.66
CA ALA A 142 -14.77 27.17 16.00
C ALA A 142 -15.60 28.06 16.95
N ALA A 143 -15.94 29.29 16.52
CA ALA A 143 -16.76 30.19 17.32
C ALA A 143 -18.16 29.60 17.58
N ARG A 144 -18.78 29.03 16.54
CA ARG A 144 -20.08 28.36 16.67
C ARG A 144 -20.05 27.11 17.57
N LEU A 145 -18.90 26.45 17.68
CA LEU A 145 -18.69 25.31 18.58
C LEU A 145 -18.56 25.77 20.04
N LEU A 146 -17.88 26.88 20.27
CA LEU A 146 -17.72 27.49 21.60
C LEU A 146 -19.06 28.02 22.14
N ASP A 147 -19.87 28.61 21.27
CA ASP A 147 -21.21 29.11 21.61
C ASP A 147 -22.31 28.03 21.50
N ALA A 148 -21.93 26.77 21.29
CA ALA A 148 -22.88 25.69 21.07
C ALA A 148 -23.67 25.37 22.35
N SER A 149 -25.00 25.25 22.21
CA SER A 149 -25.89 24.86 23.31
C SER A 149 -25.61 23.43 23.79
N ALA A 150 -26.00 23.12 25.04
CA ALA A 150 -25.92 21.76 25.58
C ALA A 150 -26.62 20.72 24.69
N GLN A 151 -27.76 21.08 24.07
CA GLN A 151 -28.47 20.22 23.12
C GLN A 151 -27.62 19.89 21.87
N THR A 152 -26.82 20.85 21.40
CA THR A 152 -25.91 20.65 20.25
C THR A 152 -24.78 19.69 20.62
N TRP A 153 -24.20 19.82 21.80
CA TRP A 153 -23.18 18.92 22.32
C TRP A 153 -23.71 17.49 22.50
N VAL A 154 -24.91 17.33 23.07
CA VAL A 154 -25.57 16.02 23.19
C VAL A 154 -25.79 15.41 21.81
N TRP A 155 -26.27 16.19 20.84
CA TRP A 155 -26.47 15.71 19.47
C TRP A 155 -25.16 15.26 18.81
N LEU A 156 -24.08 16.04 18.91
CA LEU A 156 -22.75 15.65 18.40
C LEU A 156 -22.24 14.37 19.07
N GLY A 157 -22.41 14.25 20.39
CA GLY A 157 -22.06 13.06 21.15
C GLY A 157 -22.83 11.82 20.66
N LEU A 158 -24.13 11.95 20.40
CA LEU A 158 -24.95 10.87 19.84
C LEU A 158 -24.53 10.49 18.41
N VAL A 159 -24.12 11.45 17.59
CA VAL A 159 -23.56 11.17 16.25
C VAL A 159 -22.27 10.36 16.37
N VAL A 160 -21.34 10.79 17.23
CA VAL A 160 -20.08 10.05 17.48
C VAL A 160 -20.36 8.64 18.01
N LEU A 161 -21.27 8.50 18.97
CA LEU A 161 -21.68 7.20 19.51
C LEU A 161 -22.28 6.30 18.41
N THR A 162 -23.15 6.85 17.57
CA THR A 162 -23.76 6.10 16.45
C THR A 162 -22.71 5.64 15.45
N VAL A 163 -21.77 6.50 15.08
CA VAL A 163 -20.65 6.14 14.20
C VAL A 163 -19.79 5.06 14.86
N ALA A 164 -19.47 5.18 16.15
CA ALA A 164 -18.70 4.18 16.88
C ALA A 164 -19.42 2.82 16.91
N VAL A 165 -20.73 2.80 17.18
CA VAL A 165 -21.54 1.57 17.12
C VAL A 165 -21.51 0.98 15.72
N VAL A 166 -21.73 1.77 14.67
CA VAL A 166 -21.67 1.27 13.28
C VAL A 166 -20.29 0.70 12.96
N VAL A 167 -19.21 1.37 13.38
CA VAL A 167 -17.84 0.90 13.16
C VAL A 167 -17.54 -0.37 13.96
N VAL A 168 -18.01 -0.51 15.20
CA VAL A 168 -17.80 -1.73 15.99
C VAL A 168 -18.67 -2.89 15.47
N THR A 169 -19.91 -2.63 15.10
CA THR A 169 -20.87 -3.64 14.64
C THR A 169 -20.60 -4.10 13.20
N PHE A 170 -20.21 -3.18 12.31
CA PHE A 170 -20.05 -3.46 10.88
C PHE A 170 -18.64 -3.19 10.34
N GLY A 171 -17.79 -2.49 11.09
CA GLY A 171 -16.39 -2.23 10.73
C GLY A 171 -15.43 -3.36 11.10
N GLY A 172 -15.96 -4.52 11.52
CA GLY A 172 -15.20 -5.73 11.76
C GLY A 172 -14.66 -6.36 10.47
N ALA A 173 -13.33 -6.49 10.43
CA ALA A 173 -12.50 -7.26 9.50
C ALA A 173 -12.25 -6.70 8.08
N LYS A 174 -11.41 -5.66 7.99
CA LYS A 174 -10.33 -5.59 6.98
C LYS A 174 -9.08 -4.94 7.60
N GLY A 175 -8.23 -5.76 8.22
CA GLY A 175 -6.91 -5.39 8.72
C GLY A 175 -6.87 -4.93 10.18
N GLY A 176 -7.04 -5.84 11.13
CA GLY A 176 -6.52 -5.66 12.49
C GLY A 176 -5.27 -6.54 12.66
N PRO A 177 -4.24 -6.11 13.42
CA PRO A 177 -3.16 -7.00 13.82
C PRO A 177 -3.77 -8.20 14.53
N LEU A 178 -3.38 -9.41 14.14
CA LEU A 178 -3.83 -10.64 14.79
C LEU A 178 -3.21 -10.73 16.19
N THR A 179 -3.70 -9.94 17.15
CA THR A 179 -3.55 -10.30 18.56
C THR A 179 -4.48 -11.47 18.82
N ARG A 180 -3.89 -12.65 18.75
CA ARG A 180 -4.47 -13.93 19.18
C ARG A 180 -4.97 -13.79 20.62
N GLU A 181 -6.28 -13.81 20.83
CA GLU A 181 -6.83 -14.04 22.16
C GLU A 181 -6.51 -15.48 22.59
N PRO A 182 -6.07 -15.70 23.84
CA PRO A 182 -5.63 -16.99 24.30
C PRO A 182 -6.83 -17.92 24.43
N VAL A 183 -6.91 -18.90 23.54
CA VAL A 183 -7.73 -20.09 23.79
C VAL A 183 -7.13 -20.76 25.02
N THR A 184 -7.91 -20.82 26.09
CA THR A 184 -7.59 -21.49 27.34
C THR A 184 -7.13 -22.92 27.07
N ALA A 185 -5.82 -23.14 27.16
CA ALA A 185 -5.21 -24.45 27.22
C ALA A 185 -5.47 -25.05 28.60
N GLY A 186 -6.35 -26.04 28.65
CA GLY A 186 -6.20 -27.12 29.62
C GLY A 186 -5.34 -28.20 28.96
N GLY A 187 -4.11 -28.37 29.42
CA GLY A 187 -3.24 -29.46 28.98
C GLY A 187 -1.81 -29.00 28.71
N THR A 188 -0.93 -29.42 29.60
CA THR A 188 0.52 -29.20 29.69
C THR A 188 1.34 -29.60 28.46
N ASP A 189 2.38 -28.79 28.23
CA ASP A 189 3.75 -29.13 27.81
C ASP A 189 4.16 -28.84 26.34
N SER A 190 5.37 -28.27 26.24
CA SER A 190 6.18 -27.91 25.06
C SER A 190 5.67 -26.87 24.06
N GLY A 191 6.55 -25.93 23.70
CA GLY A 191 6.30 -24.89 22.70
C GLY A 191 6.33 -25.46 21.28
N GLU A 192 5.27 -25.20 20.53
CA GLU A 192 5.17 -25.51 19.10
C GLU A 192 4.93 -24.20 18.33
N GLU A 193 5.78 -24.00 17.34
CA GLU A 193 5.60 -23.10 16.20
C GLU A 193 4.19 -23.24 15.65
N ALA A 194 3.56 -22.13 15.28
CA ALA A 194 2.23 -22.18 14.67
C ALA A 194 2.34 -22.90 13.32
N ASP A 195 1.91 -24.16 13.30
CA ASP A 195 1.94 -25.09 12.17
C ASP A 195 1.43 -24.40 10.89
N TYR A 196 2.34 -24.13 9.96
CA TYR A 196 2.03 -23.64 8.64
C TYR A 196 1.31 -24.75 7.88
N GLU A 197 -0.02 -24.64 7.72
CA GLU A 197 -0.78 -25.61 6.94
C GLU A 197 -0.35 -25.56 5.47
N ARG A 198 0.36 -26.59 5.00
CA ARG A 198 0.80 -26.71 3.60
C ARG A 198 -0.40 -26.66 2.65
N GLN A 199 -0.49 -25.57 1.89
CA GLN A 199 -1.47 -25.41 0.82
C GLN A 199 -0.84 -25.71 -0.54
N PRO A 200 -1.56 -26.36 -1.48
CA PRO A 200 -1.05 -26.57 -2.83
C PRO A 200 -0.86 -25.23 -3.55
N ILE A 201 0.13 -25.16 -4.44
CA ILE A 201 0.30 -23.99 -5.31
C ILE A 201 -0.93 -23.87 -6.21
N PRO A 202 -1.61 -22.70 -6.24
CA PRO A 202 -2.74 -22.50 -7.12
C PRO A 202 -2.31 -22.45 -8.59
N PHE A 203 -3.18 -22.92 -9.48
CA PHE A 203 -2.93 -22.79 -10.92
C PHE A 203 -3.03 -21.32 -11.34
N ALA A 204 -1.90 -20.77 -11.80
CA ALA A 204 -1.81 -19.46 -12.42
C ALA A 204 -0.70 -19.48 -13.48
N VAL A 205 -0.75 -18.49 -14.37
CA VAL A 205 0.23 -18.30 -15.44
C VAL A 205 0.84 -16.91 -15.33
N LEU A 206 2.11 -16.82 -15.70
CA LEU A 206 2.88 -15.59 -15.82
C LEU A 206 3.52 -15.55 -17.20
N GLU A 207 3.86 -14.36 -17.69
CA GLU A 207 4.57 -14.15 -18.94
C GLU A 207 6.06 -13.91 -18.64
N THR A 208 6.95 -14.57 -19.37
CA THR A 208 8.41 -14.35 -19.28
C THR A 208 8.86 -13.16 -20.12
N GLU A 209 10.11 -12.73 -19.94
CA GLU A 209 10.75 -11.69 -20.78
C GLU A 209 10.72 -12.02 -22.28
N ASP A 210 10.76 -13.30 -22.63
CA ASP A 210 10.67 -13.79 -24.03
C ASP A 210 9.22 -13.81 -24.57
N GLY A 211 8.26 -13.34 -23.79
CA GLY A 211 6.83 -13.33 -24.13
C GLY A 211 6.17 -14.70 -24.09
N GLN A 212 6.82 -15.70 -23.50
CA GLN A 212 6.23 -17.03 -23.31
C GLN A 212 5.38 -17.06 -22.05
N THR A 213 4.25 -17.77 -22.08
CA THR A 213 3.48 -18.05 -20.87
C THR A 213 4.07 -19.25 -20.13
N VAL A 214 4.32 -19.09 -18.84
CA VAL A 214 4.82 -20.12 -17.94
C VAL A 214 3.84 -20.31 -16.78
N THR A 215 3.56 -21.56 -16.43
CA THR A 215 2.74 -21.90 -15.27
C THR A 215 3.54 -21.85 -13.97
N MET A 216 2.84 -21.68 -12.84
CA MET A 216 3.47 -21.73 -11.52
C MET A 216 4.21 -23.06 -11.26
N HIS A 217 3.68 -24.18 -11.76
CA HIS A 217 4.32 -25.49 -11.64
C HIS A 217 5.59 -25.63 -12.49
N GLU A 218 5.60 -25.04 -13.69
CA GLU A 218 6.81 -25.01 -14.52
C GLU A 218 7.90 -24.15 -13.88
N LEU A 219 7.54 -23.04 -13.22
CA LEU A 219 8.50 -22.22 -12.48
C LEU A 219 9.16 -23.00 -11.34
N THR A 220 8.39 -23.82 -10.61
CA THR A 220 8.93 -24.62 -9.49
C THR A 220 9.57 -25.94 -9.92
N SER A 221 9.62 -26.25 -11.23
CA SER A 221 10.15 -27.53 -11.72
C SER A 221 11.65 -27.72 -11.46
N SER A 222 12.38 -26.61 -11.34
CA SER A 222 13.83 -26.59 -11.15
C SER A 222 14.26 -26.31 -9.70
N GLY A 223 13.31 -26.01 -8.82
CA GLY A 223 13.59 -25.61 -7.43
C GLY A 223 12.50 -24.74 -6.84
N ALA A 224 12.69 -24.32 -5.59
CA ALA A 224 11.79 -23.36 -4.96
C ALA A 224 11.92 -21.97 -5.62
N VAL A 225 10.84 -21.19 -5.57
CA VAL A 225 10.77 -19.87 -6.22
C VAL A 225 10.18 -18.86 -5.25
N LEU A 226 10.93 -17.80 -4.96
CA LEU A 226 10.42 -16.63 -4.27
C LEU A 226 9.84 -15.65 -5.28
N LEU A 227 8.52 -15.49 -5.27
CA LEU A 227 7.83 -14.48 -6.09
C LEU A 227 7.70 -13.17 -5.30
N LEU A 228 8.21 -12.08 -5.87
CA LEU A 228 8.06 -10.73 -5.36
C LEU A 228 7.13 -9.92 -6.27
N PHE A 229 5.93 -9.60 -5.79
CA PHE A 229 4.97 -8.77 -6.52
C PHE A 229 5.34 -7.30 -6.34
N LEU A 230 5.77 -6.65 -7.42
CA LEU A 230 6.38 -5.33 -7.40
C LEU A 230 5.79 -4.41 -8.47
N SER A 231 5.93 -3.11 -8.26
CA SER A 231 5.55 -2.06 -9.20
C SER A 231 6.73 -1.12 -9.41
N PRO A 232 7.22 -0.93 -10.66
CA PRO A 232 8.38 -0.07 -10.95
C PRO A 232 8.17 1.41 -10.56
N SER A 233 6.91 1.83 -10.45
CA SER A 233 6.50 3.18 -10.04
C SER A 233 6.10 3.29 -8.56
N CYS A 234 6.22 2.20 -7.80
CA CYS A 234 5.85 2.14 -6.39
C CYS A 234 7.06 2.41 -5.50
N GLY A 235 7.01 3.49 -4.73
CA GLY A 235 8.10 3.99 -3.88
C GLY A 235 8.45 3.05 -2.75
N SER A 236 7.48 2.31 -2.19
CA SER A 236 7.75 1.25 -1.23
C SER A 236 8.37 -0.01 -1.86
N CYS A 237 8.25 -0.17 -3.18
CA CYS A 237 8.94 -1.25 -3.91
C CYS A 237 10.40 -0.91 -4.21
N LEU A 238 10.78 0.38 -4.31
CA LEU A 238 12.13 0.79 -4.71
C LEU A 238 13.24 0.16 -3.84
N PRO A 239 13.16 0.18 -2.49
CA PRO A 239 14.20 -0.42 -1.67
C PRO A 239 14.34 -1.94 -1.87
N VAL A 240 13.24 -2.62 -2.22
CA VAL A 240 13.26 -4.06 -2.53
C VAL A 240 13.87 -4.29 -3.92
N ILE A 241 13.46 -3.49 -4.91
CA ILE A 241 13.94 -3.55 -6.30
C ILE A 241 15.46 -3.35 -6.38
N GLU A 242 16.00 -2.37 -5.65
CA GLU A 242 17.43 -2.06 -5.62
C GLU A 242 18.28 -3.21 -5.07
N ARG A 243 17.72 -4.02 -4.15
CA ARG A 243 18.41 -5.17 -3.53
C ARG A 243 18.21 -6.48 -4.26
N LEU A 244 17.34 -6.53 -5.28
CA LEU A 244 17.05 -7.80 -5.98
C LEU A 244 18.32 -8.54 -6.39
N PRO A 245 19.34 -7.93 -7.02
CA PRO A 245 20.54 -8.65 -7.44
C PRO A 245 21.26 -9.35 -6.29
N GLU A 246 21.41 -8.66 -5.16
CA GLU A 246 21.99 -9.21 -3.95
C GLU A 246 21.12 -10.32 -3.35
N TRP A 247 19.80 -10.10 -3.30
CA TRP A 247 18.86 -11.06 -2.74
C TRP A 247 18.80 -12.38 -3.52
N ASP A 248 18.81 -12.29 -4.84
CA ASP A 248 18.81 -13.45 -5.74
C ASP A 248 20.09 -14.28 -5.59
N ALA A 249 21.25 -13.63 -5.46
CA ALA A 249 22.51 -14.31 -5.17
C ALA A 249 22.56 -14.90 -3.75
N GLY A 250 21.87 -14.29 -2.79
CA GLY A 250 21.83 -14.71 -1.38
C GLY A 250 20.89 -15.88 -1.06
N LEU A 251 20.13 -16.38 -2.03
CA LEU A 251 19.12 -17.44 -1.85
C LEU A 251 19.55 -18.82 -2.37
N GLY A 252 20.75 -18.93 -2.94
CA GLY A 252 21.31 -20.20 -3.41
C GLY A 252 20.40 -20.92 -4.43
N PRO A 253 19.83 -22.09 -4.08
CA PRO A 253 18.95 -22.85 -5.00
C PRO A 253 17.53 -22.28 -5.12
N VAL A 254 17.13 -21.33 -4.27
CA VAL A 254 15.81 -20.70 -4.37
C VAL A 254 15.91 -19.56 -5.37
N SER A 255 15.21 -19.70 -6.50
CA SER A 255 15.21 -18.66 -7.53
C SER A 255 14.32 -17.49 -7.13
N LEU A 256 14.78 -16.25 -7.34
CA LEU A 256 13.99 -15.06 -7.09
C LEU A 256 13.38 -14.53 -8.40
N ARG A 257 12.07 -14.28 -8.41
CA ARG A 257 11.37 -13.69 -9.57
C ARG A 257 10.53 -12.49 -9.16
N ALA A 258 10.71 -11.37 -9.85
CA ALA A 258 9.89 -10.18 -9.67
C ALA A 258 8.66 -10.26 -10.58
N VAL A 259 7.46 -10.19 -10.04
CA VAL A 259 6.20 -10.21 -10.78
C VAL A 259 5.65 -8.78 -10.89
N VAL A 260 5.50 -8.28 -12.11
CA VAL A 260 4.94 -6.95 -12.42
C VAL A 260 3.71 -7.07 -13.32
N TRP A 261 2.82 -6.07 -13.33
CA TRP A 261 1.70 -6.04 -14.30
C TRP A 261 2.01 -5.20 -15.55
N SER A 262 2.93 -4.23 -15.44
CA SER A 262 3.31 -3.34 -16.53
C SER A 262 3.99 -4.13 -17.66
N PRO A 263 4.00 -3.60 -18.89
CA PRO A 263 4.84 -4.13 -19.96
C PRO A 263 6.28 -4.32 -19.48
N LEU A 264 6.91 -5.45 -19.82
CA LEU A 264 8.22 -5.84 -19.29
C LEU A 264 9.33 -4.88 -19.73
N ASP A 265 9.26 -4.41 -20.98
CA ASP A 265 10.17 -3.41 -21.53
C ASP A 265 10.08 -2.07 -20.76
N GLU A 266 8.88 -1.61 -20.47
CA GLU A 266 8.65 -0.41 -19.65
C GLU A 266 9.14 -0.61 -18.20
N ALA A 267 8.90 -1.79 -17.62
CA ALA A 267 9.29 -2.11 -16.25
C ALA A 267 10.82 -2.10 -16.09
N VAL A 268 11.53 -2.79 -16.99
CA VAL A 268 13.00 -2.86 -16.97
C VAL A 268 13.61 -1.50 -17.33
N ALA A 269 13.03 -0.75 -18.27
CA ALA A 269 13.49 0.60 -18.59
C ALA A 269 13.33 1.57 -17.41
N ALA A 270 12.27 1.43 -16.61
CA ALA A 270 12.06 2.21 -15.40
C ALA A 270 13.00 1.78 -14.26
N GLN A 271 13.25 0.47 -14.12
CA GLN A 271 14.03 -0.11 -13.04
C GLN A 271 14.96 -1.22 -13.57
N PRO A 272 16.23 -0.90 -13.90
CA PRO A 272 17.16 -1.86 -14.51
C PRO A 272 17.45 -3.12 -13.67
N HIS A 273 17.32 -3.04 -12.35
CA HIS A 273 17.52 -4.17 -11.43
C HIS A 273 16.49 -5.31 -11.61
N LEU A 274 15.41 -5.07 -12.36
CA LEU A 274 14.41 -6.09 -12.71
C LEU A 274 14.86 -7.02 -13.86
N ALA A 275 15.89 -6.64 -14.63
CA ALA A 275 16.31 -7.39 -15.80
C ALA A 275 16.76 -8.82 -15.45
N GLY A 276 16.36 -9.80 -16.26
CA GLY A 276 16.74 -11.22 -16.14
C GLY A 276 15.93 -12.01 -15.11
N ARG A 277 15.05 -11.35 -14.36
CA ARG A 277 14.29 -11.92 -13.23
C ARG A 277 12.82 -11.53 -13.22
N VAL A 278 12.38 -10.69 -14.16
CA VAL A 278 11.01 -10.19 -14.18
C VAL A 278 10.07 -11.14 -14.93
N LEU A 279 8.88 -11.31 -14.37
CA LEU A 279 7.73 -11.99 -14.94
C LEU A 279 6.56 -11.02 -14.97
N ARG A 280 5.66 -11.21 -15.93
CA ARG A 280 4.49 -10.36 -16.10
C ARG A 280 3.19 -11.08 -15.76
N ASP A 281 2.39 -10.46 -14.90
CA ASP A 281 1.02 -10.82 -14.58
C ASP A 281 0.08 -9.77 -15.19
N PRO A 282 -0.27 -9.89 -16.50
CA PRO A 282 -0.93 -8.83 -17.26
C PRO A 282 -2.22 -8.32 -16.63
N ASP A 283 -2.98 -9.23 -16.04
CA ASP A 283 -4.29 -8.99 -15.46
C ASP A 283 -4.24 -8.99 -13.92
N ALA A 284 -3.06 -9.05 -13.29
CA ALA A 284 -2.91 -9.21 -11.84
C ALA A 284 -3.72 -10.41 -11.28
N ILE A 285 -3.85 -11.50 -12.04
CA ILE A 285 -4.63 -12.68 -11.65
C ILE A 285 -3.90 -13.42 -10.54
N THR A 286 -2.60 -13.63 -10.71
CA THR A 286 -1.74 -14.32 -9.74
C THR A 286 -1.68 -13.53 -8.43
N ALA A 287 -1.50 -12.21 -8.51
CA ALA A 287 -1.53 -11.34 -7.32
C ALA A 287 -2.88 -11.44 -6.56
N ARG A 288 -4.01 -11.49 -7.28
CA ARG A 288 -5.35 -11.63 -6.67
C ARG A 288 -5.61 -12.99 -6.04
N ILE A 289 -5.08 -14.06 -6.65
CA ILE A 289 -5.14 -15.42 -6.09
C ILE A 289 -4.44 -15.45 -4.72
N PHE A 290 -3.25 -14.86 -4.63
CA PHE A 290 -2.50 -14.76 -3.37
C PHE A 290 -2.98 -13.65 -2.44
N ARG A 291 -3.87 -12.77 -2.91
CA ARG A 291 -4.39 -11.61 -2.17
C ARG A 291 -3.28 -10.68 -1.67
N VAL A 292 -2.24 -10.50 -2.48
CA VAL A 292 -1.10 -9.63 -2.17
C VAL A 292 -1.18 -8.32 -2.96
N GLY A 293 -0.79 -7.22 -2.29
CA GLY A 293 -0.50 -5.95 -2.95
C GLY A 293 0.98 -5.82 -3.33
N THR A 294 1.42 -4.60 -3.65
CA THR A 294 2.84 -4.29 -3.90
C THR A 294 3.41 -3.37 -2.81
N PRO A 295 4.60 -3.68 -2.24
CA PRO A 295 5.33 -4.93 -2.42
C PRO A 295 4.59 -6.11 -1.75
N GLY A 296 4.68 -7.29 -2.35
CA GLY A 296 4.15 -8.53 -1.80
C GLY A 296 5.10 -9.69 -2.07
N ALA A 297 5.08 -10.73 -1.24
CA ALA A 297 5.97 -11.88 -1.41
C ALA A 297 5.27 -13.21 -1.10
N VAL A 298 5.61 -14.24 -1.88
CA VAL A 298 5.13 -15.62 -1.71
C VAL A 298 6.28 -16.57 -2.05
N LEU A 299 6.56 -17.53 -1.16
CA LEU A 299 7.55 -18.59 -1.42
C LEU A 299 6.85 -19.86 -1.90
N LEU A 300 7.22 -20.31 -3.09
CA LEU A 300 6.75 -21.53 -3.71
C LEU A 300 7.76 -22.65 -3.49
N GLY A 301 7.32 -23.78 -2.95
CA GLY A 301 8.15 -24.97 -2.75
C GLY A 301 8.34 -25.76 -4.04
N ALA A 302 9.48 -26.46 -4.15
CA ALA A 302 9.77 -27.39 -5.24
C ALA A 302 8.84 -28.63 -5.22
N ASP A 303 8.17 -28.89 -4.10
CA ASP A 303 7.21 -29.98 -3.88
C ASP A 303 5.81 -29.66 -4.42
N GLY A 304 5.61 -28.48 -5.02
CA GLY A 304 4.32 -28.04 -5.53
C GLY A 304 3.37 -27.49 -4.45
N ALA A 305 3.87 -27.27 -3.23
CA ALA A 305 3.15 -26.61 -2.16
C ALA A 305 3.68 -25.18 -1.93
N LEU A 306 2.89 -24.34 -1.28
CA LEU A 306 3.40 -23.09 -0.74
C LEU A 306 4.34 -23.42 0.42
N ALA A 307 5.48 -22.72 0.46
CA ALA A 307 6.52 -22.91 1.47
C ALA A 307 6.63 -21.70 2.43
N GLY A 308 5.98 -20.58 2.12
CA GLY A 308 5.94 -19.41 2.97
C GLY A 308 5.12 -18.26 2.39
N GLY A 309 4.73 -17.31 3.24
CA GLY A 309 3.81 -16.23 2.87
C GLY A 309 2.38 -16.72 2.66
N PRO A 310 1.49 -15.90 2.05
CA PRO A 310 1.73 -14.58 1.48
C PRO A 310 1.98 -13.48 2.53
N VAL A 311 2.94 -12.58 2.27
CA VAL A 311 3.18 -11.35 3.05
C VAL A 311 3.09 -10.10 2.16
N GLN A 312 2.95 -8.92 2.76
CA GLN A 312 2.82 -7.66 2.02
C GLN A 312 3.34 -6.44 2.77
N GLY A 313 3.69 -5.40 2.02
CA GLY A 313 4.20 -4.15 2.57
C GLY A 313 5.59 -4.31 3.19
N ALA A 314 5.79 -3.76 4.39
CA ALA A 314 7.10 -3.77 5.05
C ALA A 314 7.57 -5.19 5.45
N GLU A 315 6.63 -6.11 5.69
CA GLU A 315 6.91 -7.51 6.09
C GLU A 315 7.67 -8.29 5.01
N VAL A 316 7.70 -7.81 3.76
CA VAL A 316 8.47 -8.43 2.67
C VAL A 316 9.98 -8.43 2.98
N LEU A 317 10.47 -7.44 3.71
CA LEU A 317 11.88 -7.38 4.11
C LEU A 317 12.21 -8.48 5.11
N ASP A 318 11.43 -8.55 6.20
CA ASP A 318 11.60 -9.54 7.26
C ASP A 318 11.44 -10.96 6.69
N PHE A 319 10.45 -11.16 5.81
CA PHE A 319 10.21 -12.46 5.17
C PHE A 319 11.39 -12.95 4.31
N TYR A 320 12.08 -12.05 3.60
CA TYR A 320 13.30 -12.44 2.87
C TYR A 320 14.41 -12.88 3.84
N GLU A 321 14.62 -12.14 4.92
CA GLU A 321 15.66 -12.47 5.91
C GLU A 321 15.34 -13.80 6.61
N ASP A 322 14.07 -14.05 6.95
CA ASP A 322 13.62 -15.32 7.52
C ASP A 322 13.90 -16.49 6.56
N VAL A 323 13.53 -16.36 5.28
CA VAL A 323 13.80 -17.39 4.27
C VAL A 323 15.31 -17.63 4.10
N ARG A 324 16.12 -16.58 4.12
CA ARG A 324 17.57 -16.72 4.01
C ARG A 324 18.16 -17.36 5.26
N ALA A 325 17.69 -17.01 6.46
CA ALA A 325 18.15 -17.59 7.72
C ALA A 325 17.91 -19.11 7.74
N GLU A 326 16.73 -19.56 7.32
CA GLU A 326 16.40 -20.99 7.18
C GLU A 326 17.33 -21.72 6.20
N LEU A 327 17.68 -21.08 5.08
CA LEU A 327 18.63 -21.65 4.12
C LEU A 327 20.06 -21.74 4.66
N VAL A 328 20.48 -20.76 5.47
CA VAL A 328 21.77 -20.76 6.16
C VAL A 328 21.80 -21.85 7.24
N GLU A 329 20.75 -21.97 8.05
CA GLU A 329 20.62 -23.02 9.07
C GLU A 329 20.64 -24.43 8.45
N ALA A 330 19.98 -24.59 7.29
CA ALA A 330 20.01 -25.83 6.52
C ALA A 330 21.38 -26.11 5.86
N GLY A 331 22.35 -25.20 5.94
CA GLY A 331 23.67 -25.32 5.33
C GLY A 331 23.65 -25.26 3.80
N VAL A 332 22.59 -24.67 3.23
CA VAL A 332 22.39 -24.52 1.78
C VAL A 332 23.07 -23.25 1.26
N VAL A 333 23.20 -22.23 2.11
CA VAL A 333 23.83 -20.94 1.80
C VAL A 333 24.82 -20.57 2.92
N ASP A 334 25.92 -19.90 2.58
CA ASP A 334 26.90 -19.41 3.56
C ASP A 334 26.40 -18.16 4.31
N ASP A 335 26.78 -18.02 5.58
CA ASP A 335 26.44 -16.88 6.47
C ASP A 335 27.20 -15.57 6.12
N GLY A 336 28.04 -15.59 5.07
CA GLY A 336 28.82 -14.43 4.65
C GLY A 336 28.01 -13.36 3.88
N PRO A 337 28.45 -12.10 3.85
CA PRO A 337 27.91 -11.12 2.91
C PRO A 337 28.16 -11.59 1.47
N VAL A 338 27.14 -11.49 0.62
CA VAL A 338 27.21 -11.85 -0.80
C VAL A 338 28.34 -11.05 -1.45
N ALA A 339 29.44 -11.71 -1.77
CA ALA A 339 30.55 -11.05 -2.46
C ALA A 339 30.09 -10.69 -3.88
N PRO A 340 30.29 -9.44 -4.35
CA PRO A 340 30.10 -9.14 -5.76
C PRO A 340 31.10 -10.00 -6.56
N ASP A 341 30.58 -10.68 -7.57
CA ASP A 341 31.28 -11.70 -8.34
C ASP A 341 32.72 -11.31 -8.70
N GLY A 342 33.65 -12.23 -8.44
CA GLY A 342 35.09 -12.01 -8.45
C GLY A 342 35.66 -11.62 -9.80
N SER A 343 36.42 -10.53 -9.82
CA SER A 343 37.52 -10.37 -10.78
C SER A 343 38.55 -11.46 -10.52
N ALA A 344 38.78 -12.32 -11.51
CA ALA A 344 39.83 -13.31 -11.50
C ALA A 344 41.20 -12.67 -11.21
N THR A 345 41.76 -12.92 -10.03
CA THR A 345 43.21 -12.82 -9.82
C THR A 345 43.79 -14.22 -10.02
N THR A 346 44.20 -14.50 -11.25
CA THR A 346 45.37 -15.33 -11.50
C THR A 346 46.54 -14.68 -10.77
N ASP A 347 47.10 -15.34 -9.76
CA ASP A 347 48.50 -15.14 -9.45
C ASP A 347 49.22 -16.48 -9.51
N GLU A 348 50.10 -16.52 -10.50
CA GLU A 348 50.86 -17.65 -10.97
C GLU A 348 52.00 -17.89 -9.99
N SER A 349 52.15 -19.13 -9.55
CA SER A 349 53.31 -19.60 -8.84
C SER A 349 54.59 -19.33 -9.64
N VAL A 350 55.48 -18.45 -9.16
CA VAL A 350 56.88 -18.44 -9.58
C VAL A 350 57.77 -18.70 -8.37
N SER A 351 58.20 -19.95 -8.33
CA SER A 351 59.28 -20.50 -7.53
C SER A 351 60.62 -20.26 -8.21
N ASP A 352 61.58 -19.82 -7.40
CA ASP A 352 63.03 -20.06 -7.48
C ASP A 352 63.94 -19.32 -8.50
N GLY A 353 65.02 -18.75 -7.94
CA GLY A 353 66.37 -19.14 -8.38
C GLY A 353 67.26 -18.09 -9.03
N ARG A 354 68.19 -17.56 -8.22
CA ARG A 354 69.48 -16.88 -8.52
C ARG A 354 69.48 -15.41 -8.93
#